data_AF-X1P4J8-F1
#
_entry.id   AF-X1P4J8-F1
#
_cell.length_a   1.000
_cell.length_b   1.000
_cell.length_c   1.000
_cell.angle_alpha   90.00
_cell.angle_beta   90.00
_cell.angle_gamma   90.00
#
_symmetry.space_group_name_H-M   'P 1'
#
loop_
_entity.id
_entity.type
_entity.pdbx_description
1 polymer ?
#
loop_
_entity_poly.entity_id
_entity_poly.type
_entity_poly.pdbx_seq_one_letter_code
_entity_poly.pdbx_strand_id
1 'polypeptide(L)' 'MKIAISGKGGVGKTLLASLLAQAFAESGYSVLAIDADPDANLAATLGFPYPEKIVPIAEMKDLIAERTETQPGRAGA' A
#
# COMPACT_ATOMS: atom_id res chain seq x y z
N MET A 1 -15.46 -6.28 -3.11
CA MET A 1 -14.73 -6.67 -4.34
C MET A 1 -13.23 -6.67 -4.04
N LYS A 2 -12.42 -7.51 -4.68
CA LYS A 2 -10.95 -7.53 -4.53
C LYS A 2 -10.32 -7.50 -5.92
N ILE A 3 -9.39 -6.58 -6.15
CA ILE A 3 -8.71 -6.39 -7.45
C ILE A 3 -7.20 -6.40 -7.20
N ALA A 4 -6.46 -7.14 -8.01
CA ALA A 4 -5.01 -7.15 -8.02
C ALA A 4 -4.50 -6.76 -9.41
N ILE A 5 -3.57 -5.81 -9.46
CA ILE A 5 -3.00 -5.29 -10.71
C ILE A 5 -1.53 -5.68 -10.72
N SER A 6 -1.11 -6.45 -11.73
CA SER A 6 0.26 -6.93 -11.89
C SER A 6 0.72 -6.77 -13.34
N GLY A 7 2.03 -6.85 -13.55
CA GLY A 7 2.67 -6.66 -14.85
C GLY A 7 4.15 -6.25 -14.72
N LYS A 8 4.83 -6.12 -15.85
CA LYS A 8 6.24 -5.73 -15.92
C LYS A 8 6.49 -4.34 -15.29
N GLY A 9 7.74 -4.03 -14.92
CA GLY A 9 8.14 -2.68 -14.53
C GLY A 9 7.84 -1.65 -15.64
N GLY A 10 7.40 -0.45 -15.25
CA GLY A 10 7.17 0.67 -16.18
C GLY A 10 5.87 0.64 -17.00
N VAL A 11 5.03 -0.39 -16.92
CA VAL A 11 3.78 -0.48 -17.73
C VAL A 11 2.60 0.35 -17.19
N GLY A 12 2.82 1.20 -16.18
CA GLY A 12 1.77 2.08 -15.63
C GLY A 12 0.84 1.45 -14.58
N LYS A 13 1.25 0.35 -13.93
CA LYS A 13 0.43 -0.37 -12.94
C LYS A 13 -0.05 0.52 -11.79
N THR A 14 0.87 1.27 -11.19
CA THR A 14 0.59 2.15 -10.05
C THR A 14 -0.35 3.29 -10.44
N LEU A 15 -0.18 3.83 -11.65
CA LEU A 15 -1.10 4.82 -12.22
C LEU A 15 -2.51 4.24 -12.36
N LEU A 16 -2.66 3.08 -12.99
CA LEU A 16 -3.96 2.43 -13.14
C LEU A 16 -4.59 2.12 -11.76
N ALA A 17 -3.81 1.60 -10.82
CA ALA A 17 -4.27 1.30 -9.46
C ALA A 17 -4.78 2.55 -8.74
N SER A 18 -4.05 3.67 -8.83
CA SER A 18 -4.43 4.94 -8.21
C SER A 18 -5.74 5.49 -8.77
N LEU A 19 -5.89 5.51 -10.10
CA LEU A 19 -7.08 6.02 -10.79
C LEU A 19 -8.31 5.17 -10.48
N LEU A 20 -8.16 3.84 -10.44
CA LEU A 20 -9.25 2.94 -10.06
C LEU A 20 -9.66 3.14 -8.60
N ALA A 21 -8.69 3.24 -7.68
CA ALA A 21 -8.97 3.50 -6.28
C ALA A 21 -9.73 4.83 -6.09
N GLN A 22 -9.29 5.89 -6.77
CA GLN A 22 -9.96 7.19 -6.75
C GLN A 22 -11.37 7.11 -7.33
N ALA A 23 -11.55 6.51 -8.51
CA ALA A 23 -12.86 6.38 -9.14
C ALA A 23 -13.86 5.59 -8.29
N PHE A 24 -13.42 4.52 -7.61
CA PHE A 24 -14.28 3.79 -6.68
C PHE A 24 -14.62 4.61 -5.43
N ALA A 25 -13.66 5.35 -4.87
CA ALA A 25 -13.93 6.22 -3.73
C ALA A 25 -14.93 7.32 -4.09
N GLU A 26 -14.77 7.97 -5.25
CA GLU A 26 -15.71 8.98 -5.77
C GLU A 26 -17.09 8.41 -6.06
N SER A 27 -17.18 7.12 -6.40
CA SER A 27 -18.44 6.40 -6.58
C SER A 27 -19.10 5.97 -5.27
N GLY A 28 -18.56 6.37 -4.11
CA GLY A 28 -19.13 6.10 -2.79
C GLY A 28 -18.75 4.75 -2.17
N TYR A 29 -17.78 4.03 -2.75
CA TYR A 29 -17.29 2.79 -2.17
C TYR A 29 -16.26 3.07 -1.07
N SER A 30 -16.25 2.23 -0.03
CA SER A 30 -15.12 2.16 0.89
C SER A 30 -13.96 1.44 0.21
N VAL A 31 -12.85 2.15 -0.01
CA VAL A 31 -11.69 1.65 -0.75
C VAL A 31 -10.48 1.52 0.17
N LEU A 32 -9.86 0.35 0.17
CA LEU A 32 -8.53 0.12 0.73
C LEU A 32 -7.56 -0.09 -0.44
N ALA A 33 -6.67 0.88 -0.66
CA ALA A 33 -5.62 0.79 -1.65
C ALA A 33 -4.32 0.30 -0.99
N ILE A 34 -3.67 -0.71 -1.58
CA ILE A 34 -2.45 -1.32 -1.05
C ILE A 34 -1.37 -1.23 -2.13
N ASP A 35 -0.24 -0.64 -1.80
CA ASP A 35 0.97 -0.70 -2.63
C ASP A 35 1.83 -1.88 -2.17
N ALA A 36 2.08 -2.81 -3.09
CA ALA A 36 2.95 -3.96 -2.87
C ALA A 36 4.24 -3.86 -3.70
N ASP A 37 4.49 -2.71 -4.33
CA ASP A 37 5.71 -2.42 -5.07
C ASP A 37 6.77 -1.86 -4.10
N PRO A 38 8.01 -2.39 -4.07
CA PRO A 38 9.08 -1.87 -3.20
C PRO A 38 9.42 -0.40 -3.44
N ASP A 39 9.15 0.13 -4.64
CA ASP A 39 9.41 1.54 -4.96
C ASP A 39 8.32 2.50 -4.39
N ALA A 40 7.23 1.97 -3.83
CA ALA A 40 6.20 2.68 -3.04
C ALA A 40 5.67 4.01 -3.64
N ASN A 41 5.27 4.00 -4.92
CA ASN A 41 4.85 5.22 -5.64
C ASN A 41 3.34 5.54 -5.55
N LEU A 42 2.52 4.68 -4.93
CA LEU A 42 1.06 4.85 -4.95
C LEU A 42 0.60 6.14 -4.28
N ALA A 43 1.17 6.49 -3.12
CA ALA A 43 0.76 7.69 -2.38
C ALA A 43 1.06 8.98 -3.16
N ALA A 44 2.23 9.05 -3.80
CA ALA A 44 2.58 10.16 -4.68
C ALA A 44 1.61 10.26 -5.86
N THR A 45 1.24 9.12 -6.45
CA THR A 45 0.31 9.06 -7.58
C THR A 45 -1.13 9.46 -7.18
N LEU A 46 -1.54 9.16 -5.95
CA LEU A 46 -2.82 9.60 -5.38
C LEU A 46 -2.83 11.08 -4.94
N GLY A 47 -1.69 11.79 -5.03
CA GLY A 47 -1.60 13.20 -4.69
C GLY A 47 -1.51 13.50 -3.19
N PHE A 48 -1.04 12.55 -2.37
CA PHE A 48 -0.83 12.81 -0.95
C PHE A 48 0.27 13.88 -0.74
N PRO A 49 0.09 14.80 0.21
CA PRO A 49 1.14 15.75 0.57
C PRO A 49 2.28 15.00 1.30
N TYR A 50 3.51 15.23 0.86
CA TYR A 50 4.73 14.64 1.44
C TYR A 50 4.76 13.10 1.41
N PRO A 51 4.63 12.46 0.22
CA PRO A 51 4.61 11.00 0.11
C PRO A 51 5.89 10.35 0.66
N GLU A 52 7.02 11.06 0.65
CA GLU A 52 8.30 10.64 1.22
C GLU A 52 8.30 10.45 2.73
N LYS A 53 7.31 11.01 3.45
CA LYS A 53 7.17 10.86 4.91
C LYS A 53 6.35 9.64 5.31
N ILE A 54 5.77 8.93 4.35
CA ILE A 54 5.00 7.72 4.63
C ILE A 54 6.00 6.61 4.97
N VAL A 55 5.89 6.10 6.20
CA VAL A 55 6.70 4.98 6.65
C VAL A 55 6.06 3.68 6.12
N PRO A 56 6.81 2.82 5.42
CA PRO A 56 6.31 1.51 5.02
C PRO A 56 5.94 0.65 6.23
N ILE A 57 4.87 -0.15 6.13
CA ILE A 57 4.45 -1.05 7.23
C ILE A 57 5.59 -1.99 7.65
N ALA A 58 6.41 -2.44 6.70
CA ALA A 58 7.56 -3.31 6.96
C ALA A 58 8.60 -2.69 7.94
N GLU A 59 8.63 -1.36 8.07
CA GLU A 59 9.52 -0.65 8.98
C GLU A 59 8.88 -0.37 10.35
N MET A 60 7.55 -0.50 10.47
CA MET A 60 6.79 -0.26 11.70
C MET A 60 6.83 -1.47 12.65
N LYS A 61 7.99 -1.74 13.23
CA LYS A 61 8.23 -2.95 14.07
C LYS A 61 7.26 -3.08 15.25
N ASP A 62 6.95 -1.98 15.93
CA ASP A 62 6.04 -2.00 17.09
C ASP A 62 4.60 -2.34 16.68
N LEU A 63 4.14 -1.75 15.56
CA LEU A 63 2.82 -2.03 15.00
C LEU A 63 2.70 -3.49 14.54
N ILE A 64 3.74 -4.01 13.90
CA ILE A 64 3.81 -5.43 13.51
C ILE A 64 3.69 -6.29 14.78
N ALA A 65 4.54 -6.06 15.78
CA ALA A 65 4.54 -6.83 17.02
C ALA A 65 3.18 -6.79 17.76
N GLU A 66 2.54 -5.62 17.82
CA GLU A 66 1.19 -5.46 18.39
C GLU A 66 0.15 -6.29 17.64
N ARG A 67 0.18 -6.29 16.29
CA ARG A 67 -0.85 -6.92 15.46
C ARG A 67 -0.65 -8.41 15.24
N THR A 68 0.59 -8.91 15.30
CA THR A 68 0.91 -10.32 15.09
C THR A 68 1.18 -11.08 16.38
N GLU A 69 1.19 -10.40 17.53
CA GLU A 69 1.59 -10.98 18.83
C GLU A 69 3.03 -11.57 18.83
N THR A 70 3.86 -11.17 17.86
CA THR A 70 5.23 -11.68 17.72
C THR A 70 6.26 -10.73 18.33
N GLN A 71 7.28 -11.28 18.99
CA GLN A 71 8.44 -10.49 19.45
C GLN A 71 9.45 -10.30 18.30
N PRO A 72 9.91 -9.06 18.02
CA PRO A 72 10.98 -8.81 17.06
C PRO A 72 12.22 -9.65 17.39
N GLY A 73 12.67 -10.48 16.44
CA GLY A 73 13.87 -11.31 16.60
C GLY A 73 13.64 -12.75 17.10
N ARG A 74 12.39 -13.17 17.35
CA ARG A 74 12.05 -14.59 17.49
C ARG A 74 11.38 -15.08 16.21
N ALA A 75 11.93 -16.14 15.61
CA ALA A 75 11.20 -16.88 14.58
C ALA A 75 9.92 -17.44 15.19
N GLY A 76 8.81 -17.37 14.44
CA GLY A 76 7.53 -17.94 14.88
C GLY A 76 7.70 -19.42 15.26
N ALA A 77 7.05 -19.82 16.36
CA ALA A 77 6.92 -21.23 16.71
C ALA A 77 6.03 -21.96 15.71
#